data_AF-A0A537WIZ6-F1
#
_entry.id   AF-A0A537WIZ6-F1
#
_cell.length_a   1.000
_cell.length_b   1.000
_cell.length_c   1.000
_cell.angle_alpha   90.00
_cell.angle_beta   90.00
_cell.angle_gamma   90.00
#
_symmetry.space_group_name_H-M   'P 1'
#
loop_
_entity.id
_entity.type
_entity.pdbx_description
1 polymer ?
#
loop_
_entity_poly.entity_id
_entity_poly.type
_entity_poly.pdbx_seq_one_letter_code
_entity_poly.pdbx_strand_id
1 'polypeptide(L)'
;FVLMQMQSADKWNKKKTSEELLTQIMTGEFPKLMDSLLLEYNWDALAHVPYAQRASELDEPELRKLDAVLRNVLRHLEVVCINMKHQIIDEKVCYEYLHSILTTFYETCSDFIAKERTRRQEPRVFIELEEYAKKWSPALAR
;
A
#
# COMPACT_ATOMS: atom_id res chain seq x y z
N PHE A 1 4.80 -27.69 27.32
CA PHE A 1 3.57 -26.96 27.72
C PHE A 1 3.77 -25.44 27.68
N VAL A 2 4.73 -24.88 28.43
CA VAL A 2 5.01 -23.42 28.45
C VAL A 2 5.36 -22.85 27.06
N LEU A 3 6.25 -23.49 26.30
CA LEU A 3 6.61 -23.07 24.94
C LEU A 3 5.41 -23.05 23.97
N MET A 4 4.52 -24.05 24.05
CA MET A 4 3.31 -24.09 23.23
C MET A 4 2.33 -22.97 23.61
N GLN A 5 2.20 -22.67 24.91
CA GLN A 5 1.38 -21.55 25.38
C GLN A 5 1.95 -20.21 24.91
N MET A 6 3.27 -20.00 24.98
CA MET A 6 3.92 -18.78 24.49
C MET A 6 3.77 -18.61 22.98
N GLN A 7 3.95 -19.68 22.19
CA GLN A 7 3.75 -19.63 20.73
C GLN A 7 2.28 -19.36 20.36
N SER A 8 1.33 -19.93 21.11
CA SER A 8 -0.10 -19.65 20.89
C SER A 8 -0.46 -18.20 21.24
N ALA A 9 0.13 -17.64 22.30
CA ALA A 9 -0.07 -16.25 22.70
C ALA A 9 0.56 -15.27 21.69
N ASP A 10 1.77 -15.54 21.20
CA ASP A 10 2.42 -14.72 20.16
C ASP A 10 1.60 -14.70 18.87
N LYS A 11 1.10 -15.86 18.43
CA LYS A 11 0.24 -15.95 17.24
C LYS A 11 -1.10 -15.22 17.43
N TRP A 12 -1.71 -15.33 18.61
CA TRP A 12 -2.94 -14.60 18.93
C TRP A 12 -2.69 -13.09 18.95
N ASN A 13 -1.61 -12.65 19.56
CA ASN A 13 -1.22 -11.24 19.63
C ASN A 13 -0.99 -10.67 18.23
N LYS A 14 -0.23 -11.36 17.37
CA LYS A 14 0.00 -10.92 15.98
C LYS A 14 -1.31 -10.74 15.21
N LYS A 15 -2.25 -11.70 15.33
CA LYS A 15 -3.57 -11.58 14.68
C LYS A 15 -4.35 -10.37 15.20
N LYS A 16 -4.43 -10.22 16.52
CA LYS A 16 -5.12 -9.08 17.14
C LYS A 16 -4.49 -7.74 16.72
N THR A 17 -3.17 -7.62 16.76
CA THR A 17 -2.44 -6.42 16.32
C THR A 17 -2.66 -6.16 14.82
N SER A 18 -2.78 -7.21 14.00
CA SER A 18 -3.12 -7.07 12.58
C SER A 18 -4.52 -6.46 12.40
N GLU A 19 -5.52 -7.00 13.11
CA GLU A 19 -6.91 -6.51 13.06
C GLU A 19 -7.01 -5.06 13.55
N GLU A 20 -6.32 -4.71 14.64
CA GLU A 20 -6.27 -3.34 15.17
C GLU A 20 -5.63 -2.37 14.17
N LEU A 21 -4.48 -2.75 13.59
CA LEU A 21 -3.78 -1.92 12.60
C LEU A 21 -4.58 -1.76 11.31
N LEU A 22 -5.16 -2.85 10.79
CA LEU A 22 -6.02 -2.80 9.61
C LEU A 22 -7.25 -1.93 9.87
N THR A 23 -7.88 -2.06 11.05
CA THR A 23 -9.00 -1.20 11.45
C THR A 23 -8.58 0.27 11.49
N GLN A 24 -7.42 0.58 12.07
CA GLN A 24 -6.91 1.95 12.14
C GLN A 24 -6.65 2.53 10.75
N ILE A 25 -6.12 1.74 9.82
CA ILE A 25 -5.97 2.16 8.42
C ILE A 25 -7.34 2.40 7.80
N MET A 26 -8.26 1.44 7.89
CA MET A 26 -9.57 1.48 7.26
C MET A 26 -10.55 2.50 7.86
N THR A 27 -10.27 3.02 9.05
CA THR A 27 -11.09 4.06 9.72
C THR A 27 -10.37 5.40 9.86
N GLY A 28 -9.09 5.44 9.48
CA GLY A 28 -8.20 6.60 9.64
C GLY A 28 -8.14 7.50 8.41
N GLU A 29 -6.94 7.96 8.08
CA GLU A 29 -6.71 8.87 6.95
C GLU A 29 -6.76 8.17 5.60
N PHE A 30 -6.52 6.86 5.55
CA PHE A 30 -6.42 6.13 4.29
C PHE A 30 -7.72 6.18 3.45
N PRO A 31 -8.94 5.93 3.99
CA PRO A 31 -10.18 6.13 3.25
C PRO A 31 -10.33 7.55 2.70
N LYS A 32 -9.95 8.57 3.47
CA LYS A 32 -10.04 9.97 3.02
C LYS A 32 -9.12 10.26 1.85
N LEU A 33 -7.92 9.66 1.85
CA LEU A 33 -6.99 9.76 0.73
C LEU A 33 -7.54 9.02 -0.50
N MET A 34 -8.14 7.83 -0.32
CA MET A 34 -8.81 7.10 -1.39
C MET A 34 -9.97 7.88 -1.98
N ASP A 35 -10.81 8.48 -1.14
CA ASP A 35 -11.92 9.34 -1.54
C ASP A 35 -11.42 10.58 -2.29
N SER A 36 -10.29 11.17 -1.86
CA SER A 36 -9.67 12.30 -2.57
C SER A 36 -9.25 11.91 -3.99
N LEU A 37 -8.61 10.74 -4.18
CA LEU A 37 -8.27 10.23 -5.51
C LEU A 37 -9.51 10.12 -6.41
N LEU A 38 -10.61 9.57 -5.89
CA LEU A 38 -11.83 9.36 -6.66
C LEU A 38 -12.62 10.66 -6.90
N LEU A 39 -12.85 11.46 -5.86
CA LEU A 39 -13.78 12.59 -5.90
C LEU A 39 -13.13 13.87 -6.40
N GLU A 40 -11.89 14.14 -6.00
CA GLU A 40 -11.18 15.37 -6.40
C GLU A 40 -10.44 15.18 -7.72
N TYR A 41 -9.80 14.01 -7.88
CA TYR A 41 -8.99 13.73 -9.07
C TYR A 41 -9.68 12.81 -10.06
N ASN A 42 -10.94 12.42 -9.88
CA ASN A 42 -11.68 11.52 -10.79
C ASN A 42 -10.86 10.28 -11.19
N TRP A 43 -10.08 9.75 -10.24
CA TRP A 43 -9.18 8.64 -10.50
C TRP A 43 -9.47 7.50 -9.55
N ASP A 44 -10.10 6.48 -10.10
CA ASP A 44 -10.22 5.18 -9.44
C ASP A 44 -8.94 4.37 -9.70
N ALA A 45 -7.97 4.50 -8.79
CA ALA A 45 -6.72 3.75 -8.85
C ALA A 45 -6.92 2.23 -8.70
N LEU A 46 -8.07 1.78 -8.19
CA LEU A 46 -8.44 0.36 -8.09
C LEU A 46 -9.13 -0.16 -9.37
N ALA A 47 -9.56 0.73 -10.27
CA ALA A 47 -10.12 0.36 -11.58
C ALA A 47 -9.03 0.09 -12.66
N HIS A 48 -7.78 -0.15 -12.26
CA HIS A 48 -6.64 -0.40 -13.14
C HIS A 48 -6.31 0.74 -14.13
N VAL A 49 -6.71 2.00 -13.83
CA VAL A 49 -6.30 3.16 -14.62
C VAL A 49 -4.88 3.57 -14.22
N PRO A 50 -3.89 3.53 -15.14
CA PRO A 50 -2.51 3.86 -14.80
C PRO A 50 -2.32 5.34 -14.42
N TYR A 51 -1.40 5.59 -13.48
CA TYR A 51 -1.02 6.94 -13.06
C TYR A 51 -0.59 7.81 -14.25
N ALA A 52 0.22 7.29 -15.17
CA ALA A 52 0.70 8.07 -16.31
C ALA A 52 -0.43 8.59 -17.20
N GLN A 53 -1.50 7.80 -17.38
CA GLN A 53 -2.68 8.25 -18.10
C GLN A 53 -3.33 9.43 -17.38
N ARG A 54 -3.61 9.28 -16.07
CA ARG A 54 -4.27 10.35 -15.34
C ARG A 54 -3.41 11.60 -15.19
N ALA A 55 -2.11 11.43 -14.96
CA ALA A 55 -1.15 12.52 -14.85
C ALA A 55 -1.07 13.37 -16.12
N SER A 56 -1.30 12.77 -17.30
CA SER A 56 -1.30 13.48 -18.58
C SER A 56 -2.49 14.41 -18.79
N GLU A 57 -3.56 14.24 -18.00
CA GLU A 57 -4.81 14.99 -18.10
C GLU A 57 -4.88 16.18 -17.11
N LEU A 58 -3.88 16.33 -16.24
CA LEU A 58 -3.84 17.35 -15.20
C LEU A 58 -2.81 18.43 -15.51
N ASP A 59 -3.07 19.64 -15.03
CA ASP A 59 -2.07 20.70 -15.06
C ASP A 59 -1.00 20.51 -13.96
N GLU A 60 0.11 21.25 -14.05
CA GLU A 60 1.23 21.11 -13.10
C GLU A 60 0.82 21.37 -11.63
N PRO A 61 0.04 22.41 -11.29
CA PRO A 61 -0.50 22.58 -9.94
C PRO A 61 -1.34 21.41 -9.44
N GLU A 62 -2.25 20.87 -10.24
CA GLU A 62 -3.11 19.74 -9.87
C GLU A 62 -2.32 18.45 -9.75
N LEU A 63 -1.40 18.20 -10.67
CA LEU A 63 -0.50 17.05 -10.65
C LEU A 63 0.33 17.01 -9.37
N ARG A 64 0.83 18.16 -8.89
CA ARG A 64 1.56 18.23 -7.62
C ARG A 64 0.71 17.86 -6.41
N LYS A 65 -0.58 18.19 -6.42
CA LYS A 65 -1.50 17.83 -5.33
C LYS A 65 -1.84 16.34 -5.40
N LEU A 66 -2.11 15.80 -6.60
CA LEU A 66 -2.30 14.37 -6.82
C LEU A 66 -1.08 13.58 -6.33
N ASP A 67 0.13 14.00 -6.71
CA ASP A 67 1.39 13.39 -6.26
C ASP A 67 1.52 13.37 -4.74
N ALA A 68 1.06 14.43 -4.05
CA ALA A 68 1.08 14.49 -2.59
C ALA A 68 0.11 13.49 -1.96
N VAL A 69 -1.11 13.39 -2.49
CA VAL A 69 -2.13 12.42 -2.04
C VAL A 69 -1.61 11.00 -2.26
N LEU A 70 -1.15 10.70 -3.48
CA LEU A 70 -0.68 9.37 -3.86
C LEU A 70 0.55 8.94 -3.04
N ARG A 71 1.48 9.87 -2.77
CA ARG A 71 2.61 9.61 -1.88
C ARG A 71 2.16 9.20 -0.48
N ASN A 72 1.10 9.81 0.05
CA ASN A 72 0.58 9.47 1.37
C ASN A 72 -0.15 8.11 1.35
N VAL A 73 -0.89 7.80 0.29
CA VAL A 73 -1.50 6.46 0.11
C VAL A 73 -0.44 5.37 0.11
N LEU A 74 0.58 5.51 -0.76
CA LEU A 74 1.66 4.53 -0.86
C LEU A 74 2.47 4.43 0.44
N ARG A 75 2.62 5.52 1.20
CA ARG A 75 3.28 5.48 2.52
C ARG A 75 2.50 4.62 3.52
N HIS A 76 1.18 4.71 3.55
CA HIS A 76 0.36 3.86 4.43
C HIS A 76 0.53 2.40 4.06
N LEU A 77 0.47 2.07 2.78
CA LEU A 77 0.66 0.71 2.28
C LEU A 77 2.08 0.16 2.57
N GLU A 78 3.11 0.99 2.38
CA GLU A 78 4.50 0.64 2.71
C GLU A 78 4.67 0.33 4.21
N VAL A 79 4.04 1.13 5.09
CA VAL A 79 4.07 0.87 6.54
C VAL A 79 3.47 -0.48 6.87
N VAL A 80 2.35 -0.87 6.24
CA VAL A 80 1.80 -2.22 6.43
C VAL A 80 2.81 -3.28 6.02
N CYS A 81 3.41 -3.12 4.84
CA CYS A 81 4.40 -4.07 4.31
C CYS A 81 5.63 -4.21 5.21
N ILE A 82 6.13 -3.10 5.75
CA ILE A 82 7.22 -3.10 6.75
C ILE A 82 6.81 -3.86 8.01
N ASN A 83 5.60 -3.63 8.52
CA ASN A 83 5.10 -4.35 9.70
C ASN A 83 4.93 -5.86 9.45
N MET A 84 4.50 -6.26 8.25
CA MET A 84 4.45 -7.67 7.84
C MET A 84 5.86 -8.28 7.80
N LYS A 85 6.84 -7.57 7.19
CA LYS A 85 8.23 -8.02 7.10
C LYS A 85 8.87 -8.26 8.45
N HIS A 86 8.59 -7.40 9.42
CA HIS A 86 9.09 -7.55 10.79
C HIS A 86 8.24 -8.50 11.66
N GLN A 87 7.26 -9.19 11.07
CA GLN A 87 6.35 -10.12 11.74
C GLN A 87 5.59 -9.49 12.92
N ILE A 88 5.40 -8.17 12.90
CA ILE A 88 4.59 -7.45 13.89
C ILE A 88 3.10 -7.79 13.67
N ILE A 89 2.72 -7.90 12.39
CA ILE A 89 1.39 -8.29 11.95
C ILE A 89 1.47 -9.56 11.08
N ASP A 90 0.37 -10.31 11.03
CA ASP A 90 0.22 -11.57 10.32
C ASP A 90 -0.10 -11.31 8.85
N GLU A 91 0.84 -11.66 7.97
CA GLU A 91 0.69 -11.53 6.52
C GLU A 91 -0.58 -12.20 6.00
N LYS A 92 -1.00 -13.34 6.57
CA LYS A 92 -2.18 -14.05 6.09
C LYS A 92 -3.45 -13.24 6.33
N VAL A 93 -3.54 -12.58 7.48
CA VAL A 93 -4.66 -11.68 7.78
C VAL A 93 -4.62 -10.50 6.81
N CYS A 94 -3.46 -9.86 6.64
CA CYS A 94 -3.33 -8.73 5.71
C CYS A 94 -3.67 -9.10 4.26
N TYR A 95 -3.29 -10.30 3.80
CA TYR A 95 -3.61 -10.78 2.45
C TYR A 95 -5.12 -10.77 2.18
N GLU A 96 -5.93 -11.24 3.13
CA GLU A 96 -7.40 -11.32 2.97
C GLU A 96 -8.04 -9.95 2.75
N TYR A 97 -7.47 -8.88 3.31
CA TYR A 97 -8.01 -7.52 3.20
C TYR A 97 -7.34 -6.68 2.11
N LEU A 98 -6.03 -6.84 1.90
CA LEU A 98 -5.21 -5.91 1.15
C LEU A 98 -4.71 -6.47 -0.18
N HIS A 99 -4.96 -7.75 -0.50
CA HIS A 99 -4.45 -8.37 -1.74
C HIS A 99 -4.74 -7.52 -2.98
N SER A 100 -6.03 -7.24 -3.23
CA SER A 100 -6.46 -6.43 -4.38
C SER A 100 -5.88 -5.01 -4.33
N ILE A 101 -5.92 -4.38 -3.15
CA ILE A 101 -5.42 -3.00 -2.99
C ILE A 101 -3.92 -2.93 -3.29
N LEU A 102 -3.08 -3.74 -2.64
CA LEU A 102 -1.63 -3.68 -2.79
C LEU A 102 -1.19 -4.03 -4.22
N THR A 103 -1.78 -5.07 -4.83
CA THR A 103 -1.40 -5.50 -6.18
C THR A 103 -1.82 -4.49 -7.23
N THR A 104 -3.06 -3.99 -7.17
CA THR A 104 -3.54 -2.99 -8.13
C THR A 104 -2.85 -1.65 -7.96
N PHE A 105 -2.59 -1.18 -6.73
CA PHE A 105 -1.84 0.06 -6.52
C PHE A 105 -0.41 -0.03 -7.03
N TYR A 106 0.29 -1.14 -6.82
CA TYR A 106 1.64 -1.31 -7.36
C TYR A 106 1.63 -1.25 -8.89
N GLU A 107 0.69 -1.95 -9.52
CA GLU A 107 0.52 -1.97 -10.97
C GLU A 107 0.25 -0.57 -11.53
N THR A 108 -0.80 0.10 -11.04
CA THR A 108 -1.25 1.39 -11.57
C THR A 108 -0.33 2.54 -11.22
N CYS A 109 0.44 2.44 -10.13
CA CYS A 109 1.31 3.52 -9.65
C CYS A 109 2.80 3.28 -9.92
N SER A 110 3.16 2.25 -10.68
CA SER A 110 4.55 1.90 -11.00
C SER A 110 5.37 3.08 -11.57
N ASP A 111 4.79 3.85 -12.50
CA ASP A 111 5.42 5.06 -13.04
C ASP A 111 5.65 6.15 -11.99
N PHE A 112 4.69 6.33 -11.07
CA PHE A 112 4.83 7.28 -9.97
C PHE A 112 5.92 6.83 -8.97
N ILE A 113 6.02 5.53 -8.69
CA ILE A 113 7.07 4.98 -7.84
C ILE A 113 8.44 5.23 -8.49
N ALA A 114 8.59 5.00 -9.80
CA ALA A 114 9.81 5.30 -10.53
C ALA A 114 10.16 6.80 -10.51
N LYS A 115 9.16 7.67 -10.67
CA LYS A 115 9.28 9.13 -10.52
C LYS A 115 9.80 9.51 -9.14
N GLU A 116 9.25 8.93 -8.07
CA GLU A 116 9.67 9.22 -6.69
C GLU A 116 11.08 8.69 -6.39
N ARG A 117 11.45 7.50 -6.88
CA ARG A 117 12.82 6.95 -6.76
C ARG A 117 13.84 7.88 -7.40
N THR A 118 13.54 8.35 -8.62
CA THR A 118 14.39 9.30 -9.35
C THR A 118 14.50 10.64 -8.61
N ARG A 119 13.37 11.21 -8.18
CA ARG A 119 13.32 12.49 -7.46
C ARG A 119 14.13 12.47 -6.17
N ARG A 120 14.11 11.36 -5.43
CA ARG A 120 14.80 11.22 -4.13
C ARG A 120 16.20 10.63 -4.24
N GLN A 121 16.60 10.18 -5.43
CA GLN A 121 17.83 9.40 -5.65
C GLN A 121 17.92 8.17 -4.72
N GLU A 122 16.79 7.54 -4.44
CA GLU A 122 16.69 6.39 -3.53
C GLU A 122 15.90 5.28 -4.23
N PRO A 123 16.58 4.21 -4.71
CA PRO A 123 15.91 3.11 -5.41
C PRO A 123 14.98 2.28 -4.50
N ARG A 124 15.12 2.37 -3.17
CA ARG A 124 14.32 1.60 -2.22
C ARG A 124 13.01 2.28 -1.81
N VAL A 125 12.66 3.41 -2.41
CA VAL A 125 11.36 4.04 -2.17
C VAL A 125 10.25 3.07 -2.54
N PHE A 126 9.40 2.72 -1.57
CA PHE A 126 8.28 1.78 -1.68
C PHE A 126 8.71 0.35 -2.07
N ILE A 127 9.87 -0.09 -1.59
CA ILE A 127 10.40 -1.42 -1.95
C ILE A 127 9.60 -2.54 -1.31
N GLU A 128 9.13 -2.37 -0.07
CA GLU A 128 8.41 -3.44 0.61
C GLU A 128 7.04 -3.67 -0.04
N LEU A 129 6.36 -2.58 -0.41
CA LEU A 129 5.14 -2.63 -1.20
C LEU A 129 5.34 -3.39 -2.52
N GLU A 130 6.41 -3.10 -3.26
CA GLU A 130 6.77 -3.81 -4.49
C GLU A 130 7.02 -5.31 -4.23
N GLU A 131 7.79 -5.65 -3.20
CA GLU A 131 8.09 -7.05 -2.86
C GLU A 131 6.81 -7.83 -2.53
N TYR A 132 5.92 -7.28 -1.72
CA TYR A 132 4.65 -7.93 -1.37
C TYR A 132 3.68 -8.00 -2.55
N ALA A 133 3.56 -6.94 -3.36
CA ALA A 133 2.72 -6.96 -4.54
C ALA A 133 3.15 -8.05 -5.54
N LYS A 134 4.46 -8.17 -5.80
CA LYS A 134 5.04 -9.23 -6.65
C LYS A 134 4.88 -10.63 -6.04
N LYS A 135 5.04 -10.75 -4.72
CA LYS A 135 4.83 -12.00 -4.00
C LYS A 135 3.38 -12.49 -4.12
N TRP A 136 2.42 -11.57 -4.02
CA TRP A 136 0.99 -11.87 -4.00
C TRP A 136 0.35 -11.94 -5.39
N SER A 137 0.98 -11.35 -6.40
CA SER A 137 0.59 -11.47 -7.81
C SER A 137 1.80 -11.78 -8.67
N PRO A 138 2.06 -13.07 -8.96
CA PRO A 138 3.21 -13.50 -9.78
C PRO A 138 3.24 -12.91 -11.20
N ALA A 139 2.11 -12.39 -11.70
CA ALA A 139 2.06 -11.69 -12.97
C ALA A 139 2.89 -10.39 -12.96
N LEU A 140 3.03 -9.73 -11.80
CA LEU A 140 3.78 -8.50 -11.62
C LEU A 140 5.29 -8.72 -11.42
N ALA A 141 5.72 -9.98 -11.27
CA ALA A 141 7.12 -10.36 -11.09
C ALA A 141 7.85 -10.63 -12.42
N ARG A 142 7.16 -10.51 -13.56
CA ARG A 142 7.68 -10.72 -14.92
C ARG A 142 8.09 -9.40 -15.54
#